data_AF-A0A3E3DJK5-F1
#
_entry.id   AF-A0A3E3DJK5-F1
#
_cell.length_a   1.000
_cell.length_b   1.000
_cell.length_c   1.000
_cell.angle_alpha   90.00
_cell.angle_beta   90.00
_cell.angle_gamma   90.00
#
_symmetry.space_group_name_H-M   'P 1'
#
loop_
_entity.id
_entity.type
_entity.pdbx_description
1 polymer ?
#
loop_
_entity_poly.entity_id
_entity_poly.type
_entity_poly.pdbx_seq_one_letter_code
_entity_poly.pdbx_strand_id
1 'polypeptide(L)'
;MKALRDEFYFEPRVIDSSGKLRWYGEVYTGNMLLLHTEETVYIRDNGSKLFIYTLDSDQMKQEQRIEAVFTLVCQVQKYSNKWRYGKRNR
;
A
#
# COMPACT_ATOMS: atom_id res chain seq x y z
N MET A 1 7.31 24.88 3.57
CA MET A 1 7.60 23.71 2.73
C MET A 1 6.67 22.59 3.19
N LYS A 2 5.72 22.15 2.37
CA LYS A 2 4.79 21.09 2.77
C LYS A 2 5.56 19.77 2.63
N ALA A 3 5.78 19.06 3.74
CA ALA A 3 6.57 17.84 3.69
C ALA A 3 5.92 16.86 2.69
N LEU A 4 6.68 16.38 1.72
CA LEU A 4 6.32 15.27 0.82
C LEU A 4 6.11 13.94 1.59
N ARG A 5 6.29 13.96 2.92
CA ARG A 5 6.25 12.82 3.84
C ARG A 5 4.93 12.05 3.76
N ASP A 6 3.81 12.74 3.62
CA ASP A 6 2.49 12.08 3.48
C ASP A 6 2.33 11.40 2.11
N GLU A 7 3.08 11.84 1.09
CA GLU A 7 2.99 11.27 -0.27
C GLU A 7 3.88 10.04 -0.45
N PHE A 8 4.83 9.83 0.47
CA PHE A 8 5.70 8.65 0.58
C PHE A 8 5.28 7.72 1.72
N TYR A 9 4.03 7.84 2.19
CA TYR A 9 3.48 6.95 3.20
C TYR A 9 3.11 5.58 2.60
N PHE A 10 3.47 4.53 3.33
CA PHE A 10 3.06 3.16 3.07
C PHE A 10 2.27 2.63 4.26
N GLU A 11 1.03 2.19 4.03
CA GLU A 11 0.25 1.54 5.07
C GLU A 11 0.36 0.02 4.96
N PRO A 12 0.79 -0.69 6.02
CA PRO A 12 0.78 -2.15 6.02
C PRO A 12 -0.65 -2.66 6.13
N ARG A 13 -1.01 -3.62 5.29
CA ARG A 13 -2.28 -4.36 5.32
C ARG A 13 -2.01 -5.83 5.01
N VAL A 14 -2.80 -6.71 5.62
CA VAL A 14 -2.79 -8.14 5.29
C VAL A 14 -3.84 -8.39 4.22
N ILE A 15 -3.45 -9.08 3.14
CA ILE A 15 -4.41 -9.62 2.18
C ILE A 15 -5.06 -10.84 2.83
N ASP A 16 -6.39 -10.91 2.84
CA ASP A 16 -7.06 -12.05 3.48
C ASP A 16 -6.86 -13.36 2.69
N SER A 17 -7.24 -14.49 3.29
CA SER A 17 -7.10 -15.83 2.69
C SER A 17 -7.91 -16.01 1.40
N SER A 18 -8.82 -15.07 1.08
CA SER A 18 -9.58 -15.05 -0.18
C SER A 18 -9.01 -14.07 -1.21
N GLY A 19 -7.83 -13.49 -0.96
CA GLY A 19 -7.17 -12.54 -1.87
C GLY A 19 -7.78 -11.15 -1.85
N LYS A 20 -8.51 -10.78 -0.80
CA LYS A 20 -9.16 -9.47 -0.70
C LYS A 20 -8.30 -8.50 0.09
N LEU A 21 -8.18 -7.30 -0.46
CA LEU A 21 -7.52 -6.16 0.18
C LEU A 21 -8.55 -5.13 0.63
N ARG A 22 -8.58 -4.81 1.92
CA ARG A 22 -9.47 -3.79 2.48
C ARG A 22 -8.77 -2.44 2.57
N TRP A 23 -9.38 -1.40 2.00
CA TRP A 23 -8.86 -0.04 2.03
C TRP A 23 -9.98 0.97 2.23
N TYR A 24 -9.97 1.68 3.37
CA TYR A 24 -10.96 2.69 3.77
C TYR A 24 -12.42 2.32 3.45
N GLY A 25 -12.88 1.16 3.94
CA GLY A 25 -14.27 0.69 3.78
C GLY A 25 -14.57 -0.01 2.46
N GLU A 26 -13.65 0.08 1.48
CA GLU A 26 -13.76 -0.59 0.18
C GLU A 26 -13.00 -1.92 0.18
N VAL A 27 -13.40 -2.83 -0.71
CA VAL A 27 -12.76 -4.15 -0.90
C VAL A 27 -12.26 -4.29 -2.33
N TYR A 28 -10.96 -4.53 -2.47
CA TYR A 28 -10.29 -4.70 -3.75
C TYR A 28 -9.91 -6.17 -3.94
N THR A 29 -10.07 -6.66 -5.17
CA THR A 29 -9.75 -8.03 -5.57
C THR A 29 -8.95 -8.02 -6.89
N GLY A 30 -8.23 -9.10 -7.17
CA GLY A 30 -7.51 -9.28 -8.42
C GLY A 30 -6.61 -10.50 -8.42
N ASN A 31 -6.29 -11.03 -9.60
CA ASN A 31 -5.50 -12.25 -9.74
C ASN A 31 -4.12 -12.13 -9.07
N MET A 32 -3.49 -10.97 -9.16
CA MET A 32 -2.20 -10.72 -8.50
C MET A 32 -2.32 -10.72 -6.98
N LEU A 33 -3.46 -10.31 -6.40
CA LEU A 33 -3.66 -10.33 -4.94
C LEU A 33 -3.81 -11.76 -4.41
N LEU A 34 -4.34 -12.68 -5.22
CA LEU A 34 -4.47 -14.10 -4.86
C LEU A 34 -3.10 -14.77 -4.68
N LEU A 35 -2.05 -14.26 -5.32
CA LEU A 35 -0.69 -14.79 -5.15
C LEU A 35 -0.04 -14.37 -3.82
N HIS A 36 -0.66 -13.44 -3.10
CA HIS A 36 -0.16 -12.83 -1.87
C HIS A 36 -1.15 -12.99 -0.71
N THR A 37 -2.00 -14.02 -0.72
CA THR A 37 -2.94 -14.29 0.38
C THR A 37 -2.20 -14.50 1.70
N GLU A 38 -2.73 -13.93 2.78
CA GLU A 38 -2.16 -13.99 4.13
C GLU A 38 -0.82 -13.26 4.29
N GLU A 39 -0.28 -12.65 3.23
CA GLU A 39 0.92 -11.83 3.27
C GLU A 39 0.61 -10.39 3.70
N THR A 40 1.60 -9.76 4.34
CA THR A 40 1.57 -8.32 4.60
C THR A 40 2.09 -7.57 3.39
N VAL A 41 1.26 -6.69 2.85
CA VAL A 41 1.58 -5.79 1.75
C VAL A 41 1.54 -4.33 2.23
N TYR A 42 2.20 -3.47 1.49
CA TYR A 42 2.38 -2.06 1.79
C TYR A 42 1.72 -1.23 0.71
N ILE A 43 0.76 -0.39 1.10
CA ILE A 43 -0.09 0.33 0.14
C ILE A 43 0.34 1.78 0.07
N ARG A 44 0.54 2.26 -1.16
CA ARG A 44 0.62 3.69 -1.48
C ARG A 44 -0.63 4.11 -2.23
N ASP A 45 -1.33 5.13 -1.74
CA ASP A 45 -2.57 5.64 -2.31
C ASP A 45 -2.33 7.04 -2.90
N ASN A 46 -2.34 7.15 -4.23
CA ASN A 46 -2.17 8.44 -4.91
C ASN A 46 -3.49 9.21 -5.10
N GLY A 47 -4.61 8.67 -4.61
CA GLY A 47 -5.95 9.22 -4.75
C GLY A 47 -6.76 8.62 -5.89
N SER A 48 -6.12 8.00 -6.88
CA SER A 48 -6.78 7.35 -8.02
C SER A 48 -6.50 5.84 -8.09
N LYS A 49 -5.32 5.42 -7.65
CA LYS A 49 -4.87 4.03 -7.66
C LYS A 49 -4.24 3.68 -6.33
N LEU A 50 -4.39 2.41 -5.96
CA LEU A 50 -3.60 1.77 -4.93
C LEU A 50 -2.42 1.08 -5.60
N PHE A 51 -1.23 1.40 -5.15
CA PHE A 51 0.00 0.71 -5.51
C PHE A 51 0.35 -0.21 -4.35
N ILE A 52 0.39 -1.50 -4.61
CA ILE A 52 0.57 -2.54 -3.60
C ILE A 52 1.97 -3.10 -3.76
N TYR A 53 2.73 -3.07 -2.67
CA TYR A 53 4.11 -3.50 -2.63
C TYR A 53 4.30 -4.61 -1.61
N THR A 54 5.29 -5.46 -1.83
CA THR A 54 5.88 -6.30 -0.79
C THR A 54 7.17 -5.66 -0.29
N LEU A 55 7.54 -5.93 0.97
CA LEU A 55 8.85 -5.54 1.51
C LEU A 55 9.86 -6.62 1.12
N ASP A 56 10.82 -6.26 0.28
CA ASP A 56 11.87 -7.17 -0.20
C ASP A 56 13.07 -7.22 0.77
N SER A 57 13.40 -6.09 1.38
CA SER A 57 14.43 -5.97 2.41
C SER A 57 14.21 -4.71 3.24
N ASP A 58 14.50 -4.71 4.54
CA ASP A 58 14.43 -3.53 5.43
C ASP A 58 15.76 -3.17 6.11
N GLN A 59 16.83 -3.92 5.80
CA GLN A 59 18.21 -3.75 6.30
C GLN A 59 18.25 -3.18 7.73
N MET A 60 17.62 -3.86 8.71
CA MET A 60 17.58 -3.46 10.12
C MET A 60 18.95 -3.57 10.84
N LYS A 61 20.03 -3.12 10.21
CA LYS A 61 21.40 -3.20 10.73
C LYS A 61 21.76 -2.05 11.67
N GLN A 62 21.02 -0.94 11.63
CA GLN A 62 21.26 0.23 12.48
C GLN A 62 19.94 0.69 13.10
N GLU A 63 19.86 0.76 14.43
CA GLU A 63 18.65 1.21 15.13
C GLU A 63 18.25 2.65 14.78
N GLN A 64 19.21 3.50 14.39
CA GLN A 64 18.93 4.90 14.05
C GLN A 64 18.50 5.10 12.58
N ARG A 65 18.75 4.13 11.69
CA ARG A 65 18.44 4.23 10.26
C ARG A 65 18.14 2.87 9.66
N ILE A 66 16.97 2.78 9.05
CA ILE A 66 16.56 1.63 8.25
C ILE A 66 16.53 2.01 6.77
N GLU A 67 16.78 1.03 5.91
CA GLU A 67 16.64 1.16 4.46
C GLU A 67 15.73 0.05 3.97
N ALA A 68 14.54 0.43 3.52
CA ALA A 68 13.54 -0.50 3.02
C ALA A 68 13.45 -0.45 1.49
N VAL A 69 13.50 -1.63 0.88
CA VAL A 69 13.28 -1.87 -0.54
C VAL A 69 11.89 -2.50 -0.70
N PHE A 70 11.03 -1.82 -1.45
CA PHE A 70 9.68 -2.26 -1.75
C PHE A 70 9.56 -2.62 -3.22
N THR A 71 8.99 -3.78 -3.50
CA THR A 71 8.75 -4.26 -4.88
C THR A 71 7.27 -4.12 -5.19
N LEU A 72 6.94 -3.43 -6.28
CA LEU A 72 5.55 -3.29 -6.73
C LEU A 72 5.05 -4.64 -7.24
N VAL A 73 3.97 -5.15 -6.64
CA VAL A 73 3.36 -6.44 -7.04
C VAL A 73 2.03 -6.25 -7.76
N CYS A 74 1.29 -5.18 -7.46
CA CYS A 74 -0.01 -4.94 -8.06
C CYS A 74 -0.37 -3.45 -8.06
N GLN A 75 -1.18 -3.04 -9.04
CA GLN A 75 -1.87 -1.77 -9.04
C GLN A 75 -3.36 -2.00 -9.19
N VAL A 76 -4.16 -1.35 -8.36
CA VAL A 76 -5.63 -1.45 -8.44
C VAL A 76 -6.24 -0.05 -8.57
N GLN A 77 -7.19 0.08 -9.49
CA GLN A 77 -7.94 1.31 -9.67
C GLN A 77 -8.91 1.50 -8.49
N LYS A 78 -8.89 2.67 -7.87
CA LYS A 78 -9.84 2.99 -6.80
C LYS A 78 -11.24 3.16 -7.38
N TYR A 79 -12.24 2.68 -6.64
CA TYR A 79 -13.65 2.92 -6.98
C TYR A 79 -14.04 4.39 -6.76
N SER A 80 -13.40 5.06 -5.78
CA SER A 80 -13.63 6.47 -5.47
C SER A 80 -12.33 7.26 -5.42
N ASN A 81 -12.29 8.35 -6.20
CA ASN A 81 -11.16 9.27 -6.25
C ASN A 81 -11.39 10.52 -5.38
N LYS A 82 -12.39 10.51 -4.49
CA LYS A 82 -12.68 11.65 -3.60
C LYS A 82 -11.64 11.81 -2.48
N TRP A 83 -10.92 10.73 -2.17
CA TRP A 83 -9.98 10.67 -1.06
C TRP A 83 -8.67 10.06 -1.54
N ARG A 84 -7.58 10.43 -0.88
CA ARG A 84 -6.30 9.72 -0.84
C ARG A 84 -5.96 9.45 0.63
N TYR A 85 -4.88 8.72 0.89
CA TYR A 85 -4.44 8.50 2.27
C TYR A 85 -4.39 9.83 3.05
N GLY A 86 -5.04 9.85 4.22
CA GLY A 86 -5.07 10.97 5.15
C GLY A 86 -5.74 12.27 4.64
N LYS A 87 -6.30 12.34 3.43
CA LYS A 87 -6.76 13.61 2.85
C LYS A 87 -7.86 13.46 1.80
N ARG A 88 -8.80 14.44 1.76
CA ARG A 88 -9.71 14.62 0.63
C ARG A 88 -8.96 15.16 -0.59
N ASN A 89 -9.22 14.58 -1.76
CA ASN A 89 -8.76 15.16 -3.03
C ASN A 89 -9.52 16.48 -3.27
N ARG A 90 -8.80 17.49 -3.77
CA ARG A 90 -9.36 18.80 -4.11
C ARG A 90 -9.83 18.79 -5.54
#